data_AF-A0A940BJX4-F1
#
_entry.id   AF-A0A940BJX4-F1
#
_cell.length_a   1.000
_cell.length_b   1.000
_cell.length_c   1.000
_cell.angle_alpha   90.00
_cell.angle_beta   90.00
_cell.angle_gamma   90.00
#
_symmetry.space_group_name_H-M   'P 1'
#
loop_
_entity.id
_entity.type
_entity.pdbx_description
1 polymer ?
#
loop_
_entity_poly.entity_id
_entity_poly.type
_entity_poly.pdbx_seq_one_letter_code
_entity_poly.pdbx_strand_id
1 'polypeptide(L)'
;MIKSESAMLRGLQLAGIIKLKTLYPAGTPDAVHERLEREWQRMRECGQTEDFYVFQALAEAARRTGSPFNLRGPGNASLLVFLLHDSAVDPMPAYYYCKNCGYYEEIPDVLFGLDAEDRPCPRCGTVMTGQGFSLPEEFAWRDGKGVDLFEITARMPAASILSELKRHYGNRAAKLAEYAADGQGRPVCTLEDCVRRFVIFPEGKTVKDYPDLAVRCGREKAVCAPPEELDRLGTRRWTFVRWMNYPLGGHANMSLRGVMPMPELMEKLRGRVGIPDLLPHGEVLSWGGNATRMRRAWQRMQEETPESFYELTEAVCYSHSTWRLPYPADDGPVFSSREGLYHLLVRNGIPGPDAFRIAEFVRKGRAADPARREEWQKYLDAFPIPETVRADAENCRYLWSQAVVLPTVTDAIASAGRRKI
;
A
#
# COMPACT_ATOMS: atom_id res chain seq x y z
N MET A 1 -5.25 12.77 -25.19
CA MET A 1 -4.91 14.09 -24.63
C MET A 1 -5.71 14.27 -23.35
N ILE A 2 -5.11 14.92 -22.35
CA ILE A 2 -5.71 15.18 -21.04
C ILE A 2 -7.02 15.96 -21.22
N LYS A 3 -8.07 15.52 -20.53
CA LYS A 3 -9.39 16.18 -20.54
C LYS A 3 -9.35 17.38 -19.60
N SER A 4 -10.33 18.29 -19.70
CA SER A 4 -10.48 19.33 -18.67
C SER A 4 -10.63 18.68 -17.28
N GLU A 5 -10.16 19.38 -16.24
CA GLU A 5 -10.19 18.87 -14.87
C GLU A 5 -11.61 18.44 -14.45
N SER A 6 -12.62 19.25 -14.78
CA SER A 6 -14.02 18.92 -14.49
C SER A 6 -14.48 17.63 -15.19
N ALA A 7 -13.97 17.34 -16.39
CA ALA A 7 -14.31 16.10 -17.10
C ALA A 7 -13.58 14.88 -16.50
N MET A 8 -12.35 15.05 -16.02
CA MET A 8 -11.64 14.01 -15.28
C MET A 8 -12.35 13.68 -13.96
N LEU A 9 -12.69 14.70 -13.19
CA LEU A 9 -13.41 14.55 -11.91
C LEU A 9 -14.74 13.82 -12.09
N ARG A 10 -15.55 14.21 -13.08
CA ARG A 10 -16.81 13.50 -13.39
C ARG A 10 -16.58 12.02 -13.75
N GLY A 11 -15.52 11.72 -14.50
CA GLY A 11 -15.16 10.35 -14.85
C GLY A 11 -14.76 9.52 -13.64
N LEU A 12 -13.99 10.10 -12.73
CA LEU A 12 -13.59 9.48 -11.47
C LEU A 12 -14.80 9.23 -10.55
N GLN A 13 -15.67 10.23 -10.37
CA GLN A 13 -16.89 10.11 -9.58
C GLN A 13 -17.83 9.03 -10.12
N LEU A 14 -18.03 8.98 -11.44
CA LEU A 14 -18.86 7.95 -12.07
C LEU A 14 -18.31 6.54 -11.80
N ALA A 15 -17.00 6.35 -11.91
CA ALA A 15 -16.39 5.05 -11.62
C ALA A 15 -16.54 4.66 -10.14
N GLY A 16 -16.35 5.62 -9.23
CA GLY A 16 -16.62 5.42 -7.81
C GLY A 16 -18.07 4.99 -7.55
N ILE A 17 -19.05 5.67 -8.15
CA ILE A 17 -20.48 5.34 -8.02
C ILE A 17 -20.78 3.92 -8.53
N ILE A 18 -20.21 3.53 -9.67
CA ILE A 18 -20.39 2.17 -10.22
C ILE A 18 -19.87 1.12 -9.24
N LYS A 19 -18.69 1.35 -8.67
CA LYS A 19 -18.10 0.44 -7.69
C LYS A 19 -18.91 0.38 -6.40
N LEU A 20 -19.36 1.53 -5.88
CA LEU A 20 -20.21 1.61 -4.69
C LEU A 20 -21.51 0.81 -4.84
N LYS A 21 -22.19 0.92 -5.99
CA LYS A 21 -23.40 0.12 -6.27
C LYS A 21 -23.15 -1.38 -6.25
N THR A 22 -21.93 -1.80 -6.58
CA THR A 22 -21.52 -3.21 -6.59
C THR A 22 -21.20 -3.70 -5.18
N LEU A 23 -20.53 -2.89 -4.38
CA LEU A 23 -20.19 -3.19 -2.98
C LEU A 23 -21.42 -3.15 -2.07
N TYR A 24 -22.28 -2.15 -2.28
CA TYR A 24 -23.42 -1.81 -1.44
C TYR A 24 -24.74 -1.82 -2.23
N PRO A 25 -25.22 -3.00 -2.69
CA PRO A 25 -26.42 -3.11 -3.54
C PRO A 25 -27.73 -2.66 -2.85
N ALA A 26 -27.78 -2.68 -1.51
CA ALA A 26 -28.91 -2.25 -0.69
C ALA A 26 -28.77 -0.82 -0.15
N GLY A 27 -27.85 -0.03 -0.70
CA GLY A 27 -27.58 1.36 -0.30
C GLY A 27 -26.20 1.53 0.33
N THR A 28 -25.49 2.58 -0.08
CA THR A 28 -24.17 2.91 0.46
C THR A 28 -24.31 3.51 1.88
N PRO A 29 -23.58 3.00 2.89
CA PRO A 29 -23.63 3.54 4.25
C PRO A 29 -23.12 4.99 4.35
N ASP A 30 -23.66 5.76 5.30
CA ASP A 30 -23.26 7.15 5.54
C ASP A 30 -21.77 7.27 5.88
N ALA A 31 -21.22 6.35 6.70
CA ALA A 31 -19.79 6.32 7.03
C ALA A 31 -18.89 6.25 5.78
N VAL A 32 -19.33 5.51 4.75
CA VAL A 32 -18.61 5.42 3.47
C VAL A 32 -18.73 6.74 2.70
N HIS A 33 -19.91 7.35 2.66
CA HIS A 33 -20.13 8.66 2.02
C HIS A 33 -19.29 9.77 2.66
N GLU A 34 -19.25 9.83 3.99
CA GLU A 34 -18.51 10.84 4.74
C GLU A 34 -17.01 10.75 4.46
N ARG A 35 -16.43 9.55 4.53
CA ARG A 35 -15.01 9.37 4.18
C ARG A 35 -14.74 9.71 2.72
N LEU A 36 -15.62 9.27 1.82
CA LEU A 36 -15.46 9.51 0.40
C LEU A 36 -15.45 11.01 0.07
N GLU A 37 -16.34 11.81 0.66
CA GLU A 37 -16.37 13.26 0.45
C GLU A 37 -15.10 13.93 0.99
N ARG A 38 -14.62 13.55 2.18
CA ARG A 38 -13.34 14.06 2.71
C ARG A 38 -12.17 13.75 1.79
N GLU A 39 -12.09 12.53 1.26
CA GLU A 39 -11.02 12.16 0.35
C GLU A 39 -11.14 12.85 -1.02
N TRP A 40 -12.35 13.05 -1.56
CA TRP A 40 -12.55 13.86 -2.78
C TRP A 40 -12.11 15.31 -2.59
N GLN A 41 -12.41 15.90 -1.42
CA GLN A 41 -11.97 17.24 -1.08
C GLN A 41 -10.44 17.30 -1.03
N ARG A 42 -9.79 16.37 -0.32
CA ARG A 42 -8.32 16.30 -0.23
C ARG A 42 -7.66 16.11 -1.58
N MET A 43 -8.22 15.28 -2.46
CA MET A 43 -7.73 15.09 -3.83
C MET A 43 -7.66 16.42 -4.60
N ARG A 44 -8.71 17.24 -4.47
CA ARG A 44 -8.79 18.55 -5.12
C ARG A 44 -7.83 19.55 -4.51
N GLU A 45 -7.77 19.62 -3.17
CA GLU A 45 -6.85 20.50 -2.44
C GLU A 45 -5.38 20.19 -2.76
N CYS A 46 -5.04 18.91 -2.96
CA CYS A 46 -3.70 18.48 -3.35
C CYS A 46 -3.43 18.60 -4.87
N GLY A 47 -4.40 19.01 -5.68
CA GLY A 47 -4.26 19.13 -7.14
C GLY A 47 -4.07 17.79 -7.87
N GLN A 48 -4.55 16.68 -7.31
CA GLN A 48 -4.26 15.33 -7.81
C GLN A 48 -5.34 14.71 -8.71
N THR A 49 -6.32 15.51 -9.17
CA THR A 49 -7.39 15.04 -10.06
C THR A 49 -6.84 14.31 -11.28
N GLU A 50 -5.77 14.83 -11.89
CA GLU A 50 -5.11 14.22 -13.05
C GLU A 50 -4.40 12.91 -12.70
N ASP A 51 -3.69 12.88 -11.55
CA ASP A 51 -2.95 11.69 -11.11
C ASP A 51 -3.90 10.51 -10.86
N PHE A 52 -5.02 10.75 -10.17
CA PHE A 52 -6.06 9.75 -9.95
C PHE A 52 -6.73 9.30 -11.25
N TYR A 53 -6.97 10.21 -12.19
CA TYR A 53 -7.55 9.87 -13.50
C TYR A 53 -6.64 8.95 -14.31
N VAL A 54 -5.34 9.24 -14.35
CA VAL A 54 -4.37 8.37 -15.03
C VAL A 54 -4.18 7.05 -14.30
N PHE A 55 -4.13 7.07 -12.97
CA PHE A 55 -4.06 5.85 -12.15
C PHE A 55 -5.25 4.92 -12.45
N GLN A 56 -6.47 5.45 -12.49
CA GLN A 56 -7.66 4.68 -12.85
C GLN A 56 -7.60 4.14 -14.29
N ALA A 57 -7.13 4.94 -15.25
CA ALA A 57 -6.99 4.50 -16.63
C ALA A 57 -5.99 3.34 -16.78
N LEU A 58 -4.88 3.39 -16.03
CA LEU A 58 -3.89 2.31 -15.98
C LEU A 58 -4.46 1.05 -15.31
N ALA A 59 -5.21 1.20 -14.21
CA ALA A 59 -5.89 0.09 -13.55
C ALA A 59 -6.91 -0.59 -14.48
N GLU A 60 -7.69 0.18 -15.24
CA GLU A 60 -8.62 -0.34 -16.24
C GLU A 60 -7.90 -1.01 -17.40
N ALA A 61 -6.76 -0.46 -17.85
CA ALA A 61 -5.94 -1.11 -18.87
C ALA A 61 -5.41 -2.47 -18.40
N ALA A 62 -4.98 -2.58 -17.14
CA ALA A 62 -4.57 -3.85 -16.54
C ALA A 62 -5.74 -4.84 -16.44
N ARG A 63 -6.92 -4.35 -16.03
CA ARG A 63 -8.15 -5.15 -15.90
C ARG A 63 -8.57 -5.77 -17.24
N ARG A 64 -8.55 -4.98 -18.32
CA ARG A 64 -8.87 -5.45 -19.69
C ARG A 64 -7.95 -6.59 -20.16
N THR A 65 -6.71 -6.63 -19.69
CA THR A 65 -5.75 -7.69 -20.06
C THR A 65 -5.66 -8.80 -19.02
N GLY A 66 -6.48 -8.77 -17.97
CA GLY A 66 -6.41 -9.71 -16.85
C GLY A 66 -5.10 -9.61 -16.05
N SER A 67 -4.36 -8.52 -16.20
CA SER A 67 -3.08 -8.30 -15.53
C SER A 67 -3.32 -7.84 -14.09
N PRO A 68 -2.66 -8.45 -13.08
CA PRO A 68 -2.58 -7.87 -11.75
C PRO A 68 -2.04 -6.44 -11.81
N PHE A 69 -2.63 -5.58 -11.00
CA PHE A 69 -2.27 -4.19 -10.76
C PHE A 69 -2.42 -3.99 -9.26
N ASN A 70 -1.45 -3.41 -8.58
CA ASN A 70 -1.48 -3.13 -7.14
C ASN A 70 -0.66 -1.88 -6.86
N LEU A 71 -1.17 -0.96 -6.04
CA LEU A 71 -0.37 0.17 -5.57
C LEU A 71 0.62 -0.31 -4.49
N ARG A 72 1.90 0.07 -4.60
CA ARG A 72 2.92 -0.20 -3.59
C ARG A 72 3.16 1.05 -2.78
N GLY A 73 2.27 1.35 -1.85
CA GLY A 73 2.43 2.57 -1.09
C GLY A 73 1.41 2.75 0.02
N PRO A 74 1.61 3.78 0.85
CA PRO A 74 0.66 4.15 1.88
C PRO A 74 -0.69 4.60 1.30
N GLY A 75 -0.75 4.89 0.00
CA GLY A 75 -1.99 5.22 -0.71
C GLY A 75 -3.05 4.11 -0.68
N ASN A 76 -2.72 2.87 -0.35
CA ASN A 76 -3.73 1.82 -0.11
C ASN A 76 -4.64 2.12 1.09
N ALA A 77 -4.30 3.09 1.94
CA ALA A 77 -5.20 3.60 2.97
C ALA A 77 -6.24 4.61 2.45
N SER A 78 -6.33 4.84 1.14
CA SER A 78 -7.32 5.74 0.52
C SER A 78 -8.54 4.97 0.02
N LEU A 79 -9.73 5.41 0.43
CA LEU A 79 -11.00 4.91 -0.10
C LEU A 79 -11.14 5.21 -1.60
N LEU A 80 -10.60 6.34 -2.09
CA LEU A 80 -10.55 6.62 -3.53
C LEU A 80 -9.72 5.57 -4.28
N VAL A 81 -8.55 5.20 -3.75
CA VAL A 81 -7.72 4.14 -4.36
C VAL A 81 -8.50 2.82 -4.37
N PHE A 82 -9.13 2.44 -3.27
CA PHE A 82 -9.95 1.23 -3.19
C PHE A 82 -11.05 1.20 -4.26
N LEU A 83 -11.82 2.28 -4.40
CA LEU A 83 -12.94 2.35 -5.35
C LEU A 83 -12.49 2.42 -6.82
N LEU A 84 -11.41 3.12 -7.12
CA LEU A 84 -10.97 3.39 -8.50
C LEU A 84 -10.12 2.26 -9.09
N HIS A 85 -9.35 1.57 -8.24
CA HIS A 85 -8.48 0.48 -8.66
C HIS A 85 -9.13 -0.90 -8.50
N ASP A 86 -10.17 -1.04 -7.68
CA ASP A 86 -10.67 -2.35 -7.23
C ASP A 86 -9.59 -3.09 -6.40
N SER A 87 -9.04 -2.38 -5.42
CA SER A 87 -8.07 -2.94 -4.49
C SER A 87 -8.74 -4.00 -3.60
N ALA A 88 -8.01 -5.04 -3.23
CA ALA A 88 -8.47 -6.02 -2.23
C ALA A 88 -8.47 -5.44 -0.80
N VAL A 89 -7.88 -4.27 -0.61
CA VAL A 89 -7.72 -3.61 0.71
C VAL A 89 -8.78 -2.53 0.86
N ASP A 90 -9.88 -2.86 1.53
CA ASP A 90 -10.91 -1.91 1.96
C ASP A 90 -10.40 -1.13 3.19
N PRO A 91 -10.12 0.18 3.10
CA PRO A 91 -9.49 0.91 4.18
C PRO A 91 -10.47 1.33 5.29
N MET A 92 -11.78 1.09 5.14
CA MET A 92 -12.78 1.42 6.16
C MET A 92 -12.47 0.75 7.51
N PRO A 93 -12.89 1.34 8.65
CA PRO A 93 -12.94 0.66 9.95
C PRO A 93 -13.58 -0.72 9.81
N ALA A 94 -13.21 -1.71 10.62
CA ALA A 94 -13.83 -3.02 10.56
C ALA A 94 -15.36 -2.90 10.70
N TYR A 95 -16.13 -3.54 9.82
CA TYR A 95 -17.58 -3.39 9.78
C TYR A 95 -18.29 -4.62 9.25
N TYR A 96 -19.55 -4.78 9.63
CA TYR A 96 -20.50 -5.63 8.95
C TYR A 96 -21.38 -4.82 8.00
N TYR A 97 -21.67 -5.40 6.83
CA TYR A 97 -22.65 -4.85 5.91
C TYR A 97 -23.54 -5.95 5.32
N CYS A 98 -24.85 -5.77 5.45
CA CYS A 98 -25.84 -6.68 4.89
C CYS A 98 -26.21 -6.29 3.46
N LYS A 99 -25.77 -7.10 2.48
CA LYS A 99 -26.11 -6.89 1.06
C LYS A 99 -27.61 -7.01 0.75
N ASN A 100 -28.42 -7.59 1.63
CA ASN A 100 -29.86 -7.77 1.42
C ASN A 100 -30.68 -6.55 1.84
N CYS A 101 -30.41 -5.98 3.02
CA CYS A 101 -31.25 -4.91 3.62
C CYS A 101 -30.48 -3.63 3.96
N GLY A 102 -29.18 -3.56 3.67
CA GLY A 102 -28.36 -2.36 3.88
C GLY A 102 -27.99 -2.09 5.34
N TYR A 103 -28.19 -3.05 6.26
CA TYR A 103 -27.69 -2.92 7.63
C TYR A 103 -26.17 -2.73 7.62
N TYR A 104 -25.68 -1.75 8.38
CA TYR A 104 -24.27 -1.42 8.52
C TYR A 104 -23.96 -1.22 10.00
N GLU A 105 -22.83 -1.75 10.45
CA GLU A 105 -22.37 -1.62 11.83
C GLU A 105 -20.84 -1.75 11.87
N GLU A 106 -20.15 -0.74 12.38
CA GLU A 106 -18.72 -0.84 12.69
C GLU A 106 -18.50 -1.80 13.87
N ILE A 107 -17.40 -2.54 13.85
CA ILE A 107 -17.05 -3.56 14.86
C ILE A 107 -16.02 -2.94 15.81
N PRO A 108 -16.41 -2.55 17.03
CA PRO A 108 -15.47 -1.97 17.99
C PRO A 108 -14.34 -2.96 18.31
N ASP A 109 -13.15 -2.42 18.58
CA ASP A 109 -11.95 -3.17 18.98
C ASP A 109 -11.41 -4.21 17.97
N VAL A 110 -12.07 -4.40 16.83
CA VAL A 110 -11.58 -5.22 15.73
C VAL A 110 -10.91 -4.32 14.70
N LEU A 111 -9.65 -4.58 14.39
CA LEU A 111 -8.90 -3.79 13.41
C LEU A 111 -9.16 -4.29 11.99
N PHE A 112 -9.15 -5.61 11.77
CA PHE A 112 -9.45 -6.19 10.47
C PHE A 112 -10.74 -7.00 10.53
N GLY A 113 -11.74 -6.64 9.72
CA GLY A 113 -13.03 -7.31 9.71
C GLY A 113 -12.96 -8.78 9.33
N LEU A 114 -11.88 -9.23 8.67
CA LEU A 114 -11.64 -10.65 8.39
C LEU A 114 -11.42 -11.48 9.66
N ASP A 115 -11.03 -10.85 10.76
CA ASP A 115 -10.82 -11.50 12.05
C ASP A 115 -12.13 -11.59 12.85
N ALA A 116 -13.20 -10.95 12.39
CA ALA A 116 -14.50 -11.02 13.03
C ALA A 116 -15.30 -12.26 12.58
N GLU A 117 -15.99 -12.91 13.51
CA GLU A 117 -16.83 -14.07 13.22
C GLU A 117 -18.00 -13.72 12.29
N ASP A 118 -18.39 -14.66 11.44
CA ASP A 118 -19.61 -14.54 10.64
C ASP A 118 -20.84 -14.50 11.56
N ARG A 119 -21.75 -13.56 11.35
CA ARG A 119 -22.97 -13.44 12.17
C ARG A 119 -24.22 -13.10 11.36
N PRO A 120 -25.42 -13.52 11.79
CA PRO A 120 -26.65 -13.17 11.11
C PRO A 120 -26.96 -11.68 11.23
N CYS A 121 -27.46 -11.08 10.16
CA CYS A 121 -27.94 -9.71 10.15
C CYS A 121 -29.10 -9.53 11.14
N PRO A 122 -29.04 -8.55 12.07
CA PRO A 122 -30.10 -8.36 13.06
C PRO A 122 -31.43 -7.89 12.44
N ARG A 123 -31.43 -7.39 11.19
CA ARG A 123 -32.64 -6.93 10.49
C ARG A 123 -33.33 -8.01 9.65
N CYS A 124 -32.57 -8.94 9.05
CA CYS A 124 -33.14 -9.90 8.09
C CYS A 124 -32.57 -11.32 8.17
N GLY A 125 -31.67 -11.60 9.11
CA GLY A 125 -31.10 -12.94 9.32
C GLY A 125 -30.04 -13.38 8.31
N THR A 126 -29.83 -12.65 7.20
CA THR A 126 -28.77 -12.97 6.23
C THR A 126 -27.40 -12.96 6.90
N VAL A 127 -26.62 -14.04 6.75
CA VAL A 127 -25.25 -14.12 7.29
C VAL A 127 -24.37 -13.03 6.68
N MET A 128 -23.64 -12.33 7.54
CA MET A 128 -22.69 -11.27 7.19
C MET A 128 -21.30 -11.68 7.65
N THR A 129 -20.32 -11.29 6.85
CA THR A 129 -18.89 -11.42 7.14
C THR A 129 -18.32 -10.04 7.38
N GLY A 130 -17.39 -9.92 8.33
CA GLY A 130 -16.70 -8.67 8.60
C GLY A 130 -15.84 -8.23 7.41
N GLN A 131 -15.73 -6.92 7.23
CA GLN A 131 -15.00 -6.24 6.15
C GLN A 131 -14.21 -5.06 6.73
N GLY A 132 -13.33 -4.45 5.93
CA GLY A 132 -12.52 -3.31 6.35
C GLY A 132 -11.21 -3.71 7.05
N PHE A 133 -10.16 -2.93 6.83
CA PHE A 133 -8.82 -3.10 7.42
C PHE A 133 -8.44 -1.95 8.36
N SER A 134 -9.40 -1.09 8.72
CA SER A 134 -9.23 0.06 9.63
C SER A 134 -8.05 0.98 9.28
N LEU A 135 -7.71 1.13 8.00
CA LEU A 135 -6.58 1.97 7.60
C LEU A 135 -6.97 3.47 7.66
N PRO A 136 -6.32 4.29 8.50
CA PRO A 136 -6.65 5.71 8.60
C PRO A 136 -6.28 6.49 7.33
N GLU A 137 -7.17 7.39 6.89
CA GLU A 137 -7.00 8.18 5.66
C GLU A 137 -5.75 9.09 5.71
N GLU A 138 -5.36 9.56 6.90
CA GLU A 138 -4.20 10.42 7.13
C GLU A 138 -2.91 9.79 6.59
N PHE A 139 -2.78 8.47 6.67
CA PHE A 139 -1.63 7.75 6.16
C PHE A 139 -1.52 7.78 4.64
N ALA A 140 -2.64 7.78 3.91
CA ALA A 140 -2.64 7.95 2.46
C ALA A 140 -2.33 9.40 2.06
N TRP A 141 -2.94 10.37 2.74
CA TRP A 141 -2.91 11.78 2.37
C TRP A 141 -1.71 12.58 2.94
N ARG A 142 -0.98 12.00 3.90
CA ARG A 142 0.34 12.48 4.38
C ARG A 142 0.37 13.94 4.81
N ASP A 143 -0.65 14.39 5.56
CA ASP A 143 -0.78 15.77 6.02
C ASP A 143 -0.83 16.80 4.86
N GLY A 144 -1.72 16.55 3.89
CA GLY A 144 -1.96 17.45 2.75
C GLY A 144 -0.92 17.38 1.63
N LYS A 145 0.00 16.40 1.67
CA LYS A 145 1.01 16.19 0.61
C LYS A 145 0.50 15.33 -0.56
N GLY A 146 -0.77 14.97 -0.55
CA GLY A 146 -1.38 14.08 -1.52
C GLY A 146 -0.95 12.61 -1.37
N VAL A 147 -1.59 11.77 -2.16
CA VAL A 147 -1.35 10.33 -2.26
C VAL A 147 -0.24 10.04 -3.27
N ASP A 148 0.70 9.17 -2.90
CA ASP A 148 1.70 8.66 -3.84
C ASP A 148 1.09 7.53 -4.68
N LEU A 149 0.76 7.85 -5.94
CA LEU A 149 0.17 6.91 -6.92
C LEU A 149 1.21 6.35 -7.90
N PHE A 150 2.48 6.70 -7.71
CA PHE A 150 3.51 6.52 -8.73
C PHE A 150 4.28 5.21 -8.61
N GLU A 151 4.11 4.46 -7.51
CA GLU A 151 4.72 3.15 -7.32
C GLU A 151 3.68 2.04 -7.48
N ILE A 152 3.70 1.34 -8.61
CA ILE A 152 2.69 0.34 -8.96
C ILE A 152 3.37 -0.99 -9.26
N THR A 153 2.78 -2.08 -8.79
CA THR A 153 3.09 -3.42 -9.30
C THR A 153 2.08 -3.75 -10.39
N ALA A 154 2.56 -4.01 -11.60
CA ALA A 154 1.69 -4.43 -12.69
C ALA A 154 2.32 -5.54 -13.51
N ARG A 155 1.52 -6.53 -13.92
CA ARG A 155 1.93 -7.54 -14.91
C ARG A 155 1.52 -7.12 -16.33
N MET A 156 1.83 -5.86 -16.67
CA MET A 156 1.59 -5.31 -17.99
C MET A 156 2.92 -5.18 -18.75
N PRO A 157 2.96 -5.41 -20.07
CA PRO A 157 4.14 -5.07 -20.86
C PRO A 157 4.44 -3.57 -20.75
N ALA A 158 5.73 -3.21 -20.67
CA ALA A 158 6.19 -1.83 -20.64
C ALA A 158 5.62 -0.98 -21.79
N ALA A 159 5.47 -1.58 -22.97
CA ALA A 159 4.88 -0.94 -24.14
C ALA A 159 3.40 -0.57 -23.94
N SER A 160 2.63 -1.43 -23.27
CA SER A 160 1.22 -1.18 -22.96
C SER A 160 1.06 -0.04 -21.96
N ILE A 161 1.91 -0.02 -20.93
CA ILE A 161 1.96 1.07 -19.95
C ILE A 161 2.31 2.39 -20.65
N LEU A 162 3.40 2.40 -21.43
CA LEU A 162 3.80 3.59 -22.19
C LEU A 162 2.72 4.05 -23.16
N SER A 163 2.03 3.12 -23.82
CA SER A 163 0.93 3.44 -24.74
C SER A 163 -0.22 4.13 -24.02
N GLU A 164 -0.61 3.64 -22.84
CA GLU A 164 -1.64 4.28 -22.03
C GLU A 164 -1.18 5.65 -21.51
N LEU A 165 0.06 5.77 -21.03
CA LEU A 165 0.62 7.08 -20.63
C LEU A 165 0.66 8.06 -21.81
N LYS A 166 1.11 7.63 -23.00
CA LYS A 166 1.12 8.46 -24.22
C LYS A 166 -0.28 8.84 -24.70
N ARG A 167 -1.31 8.02 -24.43
CA ARG A 167 -2.72 8.36 -24.74
C ARG A 167 -3.18 9.59 -23.96
N HIS A 168 -2.70 9.76 -22.73
CA HIS A 168 -3.02 10.93 -21.89
C HIS A 168 -2.03 12.09 -22.13
N TYR A 169 -0.74 11.83 -22.02
CA TYR A 169 0.34 12.82 -22.02
C TYR A 169 1.01 13.08 -23.37
N GLY A 170 0.69 12.31 -24.41
CA GLY A 170 1.37 12.39 -25.70
C GLY A 170 2.87 12.11 -25.57
N ASN A 171 3.69 12.88 -26.30
CA ASN A 171 5.15 12.73 -26.29
C ASN A 171 5.84 13.25 -25.01
N ARG A 172 5.06 13.75 -24.05
CA ARG A 172 5.56 14.08 -22.70
C ARG A 172 5.82 12.82 -21.87
N ALA A 173 5.21 11.69 -22.21
CA ALA A 173 5.50 10.42 -21.58
C ALA A 173 6.68 9.73 -22.28
N ALA A 174 7.72 9.42 -21.51
CA ALA A 174 8.90 8.70 -21.99
C ALA A 174 9.30 7.59 -21.01
N LYS A 175 10.13 6.66 -21.47
CA LYS A 175 10.80 5.70 -20.59
C LYS A 175 11.88 6.39 -19.78
N LEU A 176 12.11 5.91 -18.57
CA LEU A 176 13.17 6.36 -17.68
C LEU A 176 14.18 5.22 -17.49
N ALA A 177 15.43 5.46 -17.84
CA ALA A 177 16.56 4.61 -17.51
C ALA A 177 16.98 4.83 -16.07
N GLU A 178 17.63 3.84 -15.49
CA GLU A 178 18.19 3.99 -14.15
C GLU A 178 19.54 4.70 -14.24
N TYR A 179 19.73 5.65 -13.33
CA TYR A 179 20.98 6.34 -13.12
C TYR A 179 21.58 5.81 -11.82
N ALA A 180 22.75 5.18 -11.91
CA ALA A 180 23.43 4.56 -10.79
C ALA A 180 24.92 4.93 -10.79
N ALA A 181 25.60 4.71 -9.68
CA ALA A 181 27.06 4.73 -9.64
C ALA A 181 27.60 3.32 -9.93
N ASP A 182 28.64 3.20 -10.75
CA ASP A 182 29.36 1.95 -10.92
C ASP A 182 30.19 1.59 -9.68
N GLY A 183 30.87 0.44 -9.70
CA GLY A 183 31.71 -0.02 -8.59
C GLY A 183 32.89 0.91 -8.25
N GLN A 184 33.17 1.93 -9.07
CA GLN A 184 34.16 2.98 -8.83
C GLN A 184 33.53 4.34 -8.51
N GLY A 185 32.22 4.42 -8.30
CA GLY A 185 31.51 5.66 -7.98
C GLY A 185 31.22 6.55 -9.19
N ARG A 186 31.47 6.09 -10.43
CA ARG A 186 31.22 6.88 -11.64
C ARG A 186 29.76 6.75 -12.06
N PRO A 187 29.12 7.82 -12.54
CA PRO A 187 27.73 7.76 -12.95
C PRO A 187 27.56 6.94 -14.23
N VAL A 188 26.62 6.00 -14.21
CA VAL A 188 26.31 5.10 -15.31
C VAL A 188 24.79 5.02 -15.49
N CYS A 189 24.39 5.06 -16.76
CA CYS A 189 23.02 4.80 -17.17
C CYS A 189 22.83 3.31 -17.45
N THR A 190 21.98 2.65 -16.68
CA THR A 190 21.59 1.26 -16.88
C THR A 190 20.24 1.19 -17.60
N LEU A 191 20.21 0.43 -18.70
CA LEU A 191 19.00 0.29 -19.53
C LEU A 191 18.11 -0.88 -19.10
N GLU A 192 18.56 -1.70 -18.15
CA GLU A 192 17.84 -2.88 -17.65
C GLU A 192 16.46 -2.51 -17.09
N ASP A 193 16.34 -1.34 -16.47
CA ASP A 193 15.10 -0.86 -15.84
C ASP A 193 14.24 0.05 -16.73
N CYS A 194 14.65 0.33 -17.97
CA CYS A 194 13.84 1.10 -18.93
C CYS A 194 12.51 0.41 -19.31
N VAL A 195 12.30 -0.83 -18.88
CA VAL A 195 11.03 -1.57 -19.02
C VAL A 195 10.06 -1.34 -17.85
N ARG A 196 10.48 -0.61 -16.82
CA ARG A 196 9.73 -0.48 -15.56
C ARG A 196 9.46 0.97 -15.17
N ARG A 197 10.29 1.92 -15.60
CA ARG A 197 10.21 3.32 -15.15
C ARG A 197 9.82 4.23 -16.30
N PHE A 198 8.98 5.21 -16.00
CA PHE A 198 8.50 6.21 -16.93
C PHE A 198 8.60 7.59 -16.31
N VAL A 199 8.74 8.58 -17.17
CA VAL A 199 8.79 9.99 -16.80
C VAL A 199 7.76 10.76 -17.60
N ILE A 200 7.06 11.66 -16.93
CA ILE A 200 6.13 12.61 -17.51
C ILE A 200 6.76 14.00 -17.42
N PHE A 201 7.07 14.57 -18.57
CA PHE A 201 7.61 15.92 -18.67
C PHE A 201 6.55 16.99 -18.37
N PRO A 202 6.97 18.19 -17.95
CA PRO A 202 6.11 19.36 -17.85
C PRO A 202 5.38 19.67 -19.16
N GLU A 203 4.36 20.52 -19.09
CA GLU A 203 3.63 20.95 -20.28
C GLU A 203 4.58 21.61 -21.30
N GLY A 204 4.39 21.27 -22.58
CA GLY A 204 5.24 21.75 -23.67
C GLY A 204 6.65 21.14 -23.74
N LYS A 205 7.05 20.27 -22.79
CA LYS A 205 8.37 19.64 -22.76
C LYS A 205 8.33 18.16 -23.14
N THR A 206 9.37 17.69 -23.79
CA THR A 206 9.55 16.30 -24.22
C THR A 206 11.01 15.87 -24.07
N VAL A 207 11.29 14.57 -24.26
CA VAL A 207 12.67 14.08 -24.31
C VAL A 207 13.54 14.77 -25.37
N LYS A 208 12.94 15.37 -26.42
CA LYS A 208 13.71 16.08 -27.46
C LYS A 208 14.31 17.39 -26.96
N ASP A 209 13.71 17.99 -25.94
CA ASP A 209 14.18 19.25 -25.35
C ASP A 209 15.38 19.04 -24.42
N TYR A 210 15.75 17.78 -24.16
CA TYR A 210 16.86 17.39 -23.28
C TYR A 210 17.75 16.35 -23.99
N PRO A 211 18.43 16.72 -25.09
CA PRO A 211 19.22 15.78 -25.89
C PRO A 211 20.36 15.12 -25.09
N ASP A 212 20.92 15.84 -24.12
CA ASP A 212 22.04 15.36 -23.29
C ASP A 212 21.61 14.28 -22.29
N LEU A 213 20.31 14.24 -21.95
CA LEU A 213 19.72 13.24 -21.06
C LEU A 213 19.07 12.09 -21.83
N ALA A 214 19.02 12.18 -23.16
CA ALA A 214 18.31 11.22 -24.00
C ALA A 214 19.18 9.99 -24.27
N VAL A 215 18.67 8.82 -23.88
CA VAL A 215 19.29 7.52 -24.16
C VAL A 215 18.37 6.65 -25.00
N ARG A 216 18.91 5.61 -25.63
CA ARG A 216 18.12 4.68 -26.47
C ARG A 216 17.78 3.41 -25.70
N CYS A 217 16.49 3.12 -25.54
CA CYS A 217 16.00 1.85 -24.98
C CYS A 217 15.29 1.03 -26.07
N GLY A 218 16.04 0.13 -26.70
CA GLY A 218 15.54 -0.66 -27.83
C GLY A 218 15.10 0.23 -29.00
N ARG A 219 13.81 0.20 -29.32
CA ARG A 219 13.20 1.04 -30.39
C ARG A 219 12.67 2.39 -29.89
N GLU A 220 12.64 2.63 -28.58
CA GLU A 220 12.09 3.85 -27.97
C GLU A 220 13.21 4.77 -27.46
N LYS A 221 12.94 6.07 -27.39
CA LYS A 221 13.76 7.03 -26.63
C LYS A 221 13.43 6.92 -25.14
N ALA A 222 14.46 7.02 -24.32
CA ALA A 222 14.38 7.06 -22.87
C ALA A 222 15.17 8.26 -22.35
N VAL A 223 15.00 8.56 -21.07
CA VAL A 223 15.72 9.60 -20.34
C VAL A 223 16.61 8.92 -19.32
N CYS A 224 17.85 9.36 -19.14
CA CYS A 224 18.69 8.96 -18.03
C CYS A 224 19.25 10.22 -17.36
N ALA A 225 18.94 10.40 -16.09
CA ALA A 225 19.42 11.52 -15.31
C ALA A 225 19.37 11.18 -13.81
N PRO A 226 20.25 11.78 -12.99
CA PRO A 226 20.16 11.68 -11.55
C PRO A 226 18.80 12.20 -11.05
N PRO A 227 18.25 11.64 -9.96
CA PRO A 227 16.98 12.06 -9.38
C PRO A 227 16.87 13.57 -9.17
N GLU A 228 17.94 14.21 -8.68
CA GLU A 228 17.95 15.65 -8.37
C GLU A 228 17.79 16.51 -9.63
N GLU A 229 18.32 16.05 -10.76
CA GLU A 229 18.19 16.74 -12.04
C GLU A 229 16.77 16.59 -12.59
N LEU A 230 16.18 15.39 -12.52
CA LEU A 230 14.79 15.17 -12.91
C LEU A 230 13.80 16.01 -12.09
N ASP A 231 14.07 16.16 -10.80
CA ASP A 231 13.27 16.99 -9.89
C ASP A 231 13.41 18.48 -10.26
N ARG A 232 14.61 18.96 -10.59
CA ARG A 232 14.84 20.33 -11.12
C ARG A 232 14.10 20.60 -12.43
N LEU A 233 13.95 19.57 -13.28
CA LEU A 233 13.19 19.65 -14.51
C LEU A 233 11.66 19.64 -14.30
N GLY A 234 11.18 19.51 -13.05
CA GLY A 234 9.76 19.43 -12.74
C GLY A 234 9.09 18.18 -13.30
N THR A 235 9.85 17.10 -13.51
CA THR A 235 9.32 15.88 -14.09
C THR A 235 8.61 15.01 -13.04
N ARG A 236 7.51 14.38 -13.42
CA ARG A 236 6.84 13.35 -12.59
C ARG A 236 7.37 11.98 -12.98
N ARG A 237 7.69 11.15 -11.99
CA ARG A 237 8.28 9.82 -12.20
C ARG A 237 7.27 8.76 -11.82
N TRP A 238 6.99 7.83 -12.74
CA TRP A 238 6.16 6.65 -12.50
C TRP A 238 7.05 5.42 -12.50
N THR A 239 7.04 4.65 -11.42
CA THR A 239 7.80 3.42 -11.27
C THR A 239 6.84 2.24 -11.24
N PHE A 240 6.89 1.41 -12.27
CA PHE A 240 6.18 0.15 -12.33
C PHE A 240 7.14 -0.97 -11.96
N VAL A 241 7.01 -1.46 -10.74
CA VAL A 241 7.73 -2.66 -10.33
C VAL A 241 7.13 -3.82 -11.11
N ARG A 242 7.94 -4.45 -11.98
CA ARG A 242 7.54 -5.71 -12.61
C ARG A 242 7.22 -6.65 -11.45
N TRP A 243 6.04 -7.27 -11.46
CA TRP A 243 5.76 -8.43 -10.60
C TRP A 243 7.00 -9.33 -10.72
N MET A 244 7.84 -9.38 -9.68
CA MET A 244 8.90 -10.38 -9.63
C MET A 244 8.20 -11.73 -9.81
N ASN A 245 8.93 -12.75 -10.28
CA ASN A 245 8.41 -14.11 -10.33
C ASN A 245 8.11 -14.60 -8.90
N TYR A 246 7.10 -14.01 -8.28
CA TYR A 246 6.36 -14.55 -7.18
C TYR A 246 5.50 -15.62 -7.82
N PRO A 247 5.70 -16.90 -7.48
CA PRO A 247 4.80 -17.95 -7.89
C PRO A 247 3.53 -17.82 -7.06
N LEU A 248 2.75 -16.77 -7.29
CA LEU A 248 1.43 -16.62 -6.71
C LEU A 248 0.46 -16.33 -7.84
N GLY A 249 -0.51 -17.24 -7.97
CA GLY A 249 -1.44 -17.29 -9.08
C GLY A 249 -2.31 -16.05 -9.15
N GLY A 250 -3.01 -15.89 -10.28
CA GLY A 250 -3.66 -14.64 -10.69
C GLY A 250 -4.81 -14.08 -9.84
N HIS A 251 -5.22 -12.88 -10.25
CA HIS A 251 -6.39 -12.08 -9.90
C HIS A 251 -6.59 -11.70 -8.42
N ALA A 252 -6.35 -10.41 -8.14
CA ALA A 252 -6.76 -9.68 -6.92
C ALA A 252 -8.28 -9.45 -6.80
N ASN A 253 -9.10 -10.07 -7.67
CA ASN A 253 -10.55 -9.85 -7.71
C ASN A 253 -11.34 -10.95 -6.99
N MET A 254 -10.70 -11.62 -6.03
CA MET A 254 -11.35 -12.61 -5.19
C MET A 254 -11.76 -11.96 -3.88
N SER A 255 -13.07 -11.93 -3.65
CA SER A 255 -13.62 -11.84 -2.31
C SER A 255 -12.82 -12.76 -1.40
N LEU A 256 -12.27 -12.26 -0.30
CA LEU A 256 -11.67 -13.06 0.79
C LEU A 256 -12.73 -13.91 1.52
N ARG A 257 -13.89 -14.15 0.90
CA ARG A 257 -14.95 -15.03 1.39
C ARG A 257 -14.52 -16.46 1.16
N GLY A 258 -14.59 -17.27 2.21
CA GLY A 258 -14.09 -18.65 2.20
C GLY A 258 -12.56 -18.72 2.30
N VAL A 259 -11.91 -17.67 2.80
CA VAL A 259 -10.53 -17.80 3.30
C VAL A 259 -10.54 -18.83 4.40
N MET A 260 -9.64 -19.79 4.23
CA MET A 260 -9.29 -20.83 5.18
C MET A 260 -9.16 -20.27 6.62
N PRO A 261 -9.69 -20.94 7.65
CA PRO A 261 -9.46 -20.54 9.04
C PRO A 261 -7.97 -20.32 9.29
N MET A 262 -7.61 -19.27 10.05
CA MET A 262 -6.21 -18.89 10.23
C MET A 262 -5.31 -20.05 10.68
N PRO A 263 -5.72 -20.94 11.61
CA PRO A 263 -4.91 -22.10 11.97
C PRO A 263 -4.57 -23.01 10.78
N GLU A 264 -5.54 -23.30 9.91
CA GLU A 264 -5.35 -24.14 8.71
C GLU A 264 -4.49 -23.42 7.65
N LEU A 265 -4.63 -22.09 7.53
CA LEU A 265 -3.80 -21.28 6.64
C LEU A 265 -2.35 -21.26 7.13
N MET A 266 -2.13 -21.08 8.44
CA MET A 266 -0.80 -21.12 9.04
C MET A 266 -0.16 -22.50 8.92
N GLU A 267 -0.93 -23.58 9.04
CA GLU A 267 -0.45 -24.94 8.75
C GLU A 267 -0.01 -25.09 7.28
N LYS A 268 -0.81 -24.60 6.32
CA LYS A 268 -0.43 -24.61 4.90
C LYS A 268 0.78 -23.74 4.59
N LEU A 269 0.88 -22.57 5.22
CA LEU A 269 2.03 -21.69 5.07
C LEU A 269 3.29 -22.35 5.68
N ARG A 270 3.18 -22.98 6.85
CA ARG A 270 4.26 -23.80 7.45
C ARG A 270 4.73 -24.93 6.53
N GLY A 271 3.81 -25.60 5.83
CA GLY A 271 4.16 -26.67 4.87
C GLY A 271 4.72 -26.18 3.52
N ARG A 272 4.45 -24.93 3.12
CA ARG A 272 4.93 -24.34 1.84
C ARG A 272 6.17 -23.46 2.00
N VAL A 273 6.38 -22.92 3.18
CA VAL A 273 7.52 -22.06 3.51
C VAL A 273 8.50 -22.92 4.31
N GLY A 274 9.18 -23.83 3.62
CA GLY A 274 10.42 -24.39 4.17
C GLY A 274 11.40 -23.24 4.41
N ILE A 275 12.13 -23.29 5.53
CA ILE A 275 13.34 -22.48 5.69
C ILE A 275 14.20 -22.79 4.45
N PRO A 276 14.62 -21.80 3.65
CA PRO A 276 15.43 -22.08 2.47
C PRO A 276 16.81 -22.55 2.92
N ASP A 277 16.94 -23.84 3.16
CA ASP A 277 18.19 -24.55 2.96
C ASP A 277 18.39 -24.62 1.45
N LEU A 278 19.13 -23.64 0.93
CA LEU A 278 19.82 -23.68 -0.37
C LEU A 278 19.10 -24.45 -1.49
N LEU A 279 17.95 -23.94 -1.97
CA LEU A 279 17.44 -24.35 -3.28
C LEU A 279 18.09 -23.49 -4.38
N PRO A 280 18.67 -24.08 -5.45
CA PRO A 280 19.24 -23.34 -6.59
C PRO A 280 18.18 -22.61 -7.43
N HIS A 281 16.90 -22.88 -7.19
CA HIS A 281 15.77 -22.33 -7.93
C HIS A 281 14.75 -21.77 -6.92
N GLY A 282 14.98 -20.52 -6.52
CA GLY A 282 14.30 -19.83 -5.43
C GLY A 282 12.83 -19.51 -5.70
N GLU A 283 11.95 -20.40 -5.27
CA GLU A 283 10.53 -20.12 -5.07
C GLU A 283 10.20 -20.16 -3.57
N VAL A 284 10.55 -19.06 -2.89
CA VAL A 284 10.04 -18.75 -1.54
C VAL A 284 9.06 -17.58 -1.71
N LEU A 285 7.94 -17.62 -0.99
CA LEU A 285 7.06 -16.48 -0.72
C LEU A 285 7.88 -15.32 -0.14
N SER A 286 8.55 -14.53 -0.98
CA SER A 286 9.22 -13.30 -0.54
C SER A 286 8.16 -12.21 -0.35
N TRP A 287 8.01 -11.69 0.85
CA TRP A 287 7.07 -10.59 1.13
C TRP A 287 7.71 -9.24 0.77
N GLY A 288 8.41 -9.17 -0.36
CA GLY A 288 9.16 -7.98 -0.79
C GLY A 288 10.43 -7.67 0.03
N GLY A 289 10.85 -8.55 0.94
CA GLY A 289 12.06 -8.40 1.76
C GLY A 289 13.24 -9.26 1.28
N ASN A 290 14.47 -8.88 1.66
CA ASN A 290 15.65 -9.73 1.44
C ASN A 290 15.58 -10.99 2.32
N ALA A 291 16.36 -12.02 2.00
CA ALA A 291 16.32 -13.33 2.66
C ALA A 291 16.48 -13.25 4.19
N THR A 292 17.26 -12.29 4.70
CA THR A 292 17.46 -12.09 6.14
C THR A 292 16.24 -11.52 6.84
N ARG A 293 15.53 -10.57 6.21
CA ARG A 293 14.25 -10.05 6.73
C ARG A 293 13.18 -11.14 6.73
N MET A 294 13.12 -11.95 5.67
CA MET A 294 12.18 -13.08 5.60
C MET A 294 12.44 -14.13 6.67
N ARG A 295 13.71 -14.42 6.97
CA ARG A 295 14.06 -15.30 8.10
C ARG A 295 13.54 -14.76 9.44
N ARG A 296 13.63 -13.45 9.69
CA ARG A 296 13.09 -12.84 10.92
C ARG A 296 11.57 -12.90 10.99
N ALA A 297 10.89 -12.61 9.87
CA ALA A 297 9.44 -12.77 9.78
C ALA A 297 9.04 -14.20 10.15
N TRP A 298 9.76 -15.16 9.58
CA TRP A 298 9.50 -16.57 9.76
C TRP A 298 9.76 -17.06 11.18
N GLN A 299 10.88 -16.66 11.79
CA GLN A 299 11.19 -16.96 13.19
C GLN A 299 10.08 -16.46 14.12
N ARG A 300 9.65 -15.20 13.96
CA ARG A 300 8.56 -14.65 14.75
C ARG A 300 7.24 -15.38 14.50
N MET A 301 6.92 -15.74 13.26
CA MET A 301 5.72 -16.53 12.96
C MET A 301 5.76 -17.94 13.57
N GLN A 302 6.94 -18.51 13.77
CA GLN A 302 7.11 -19.80 14.45
C GLN A 302 7.01 -19.65 15.98
N GLU A 303 7.57 -18.57 16.54
CA GLU A 303 7.57 -18.29 17.98
C GLU A 303 6.18 -17.84 18.48
N GLU A 304 5.52 -16.94 17.76
CA GLU A 304 4.25 -16.31 18.19
C GLU A 304 3.00 -16.97 17.59
N THR A 305 3.13 -17.77 16.51
CA THR A 305 2.03 -18.41 15.78
C THR A 305 0.78 -17.51 15.61
N PRO A 306 0.76 -16.59 14.63
CA PRO A 306 -0.37 -15.70 14.38
C PRO A 306 -1.72 -16.43 14.32
N GLU A 307 -2.68 -15.99 15.13
CA GLU A 307 -4.05 -16.53 15.20
C GLU A 307 -5.04 -15.70 14.38
N SER A 308 -4.67 -14.46 14.04
CA SER A 308 -5.47 -13.52 13.25
C SER A 308 -4.74 -13.01 12.01
N PHE A 309 -5.49 -12.49 11.04
CA PHE A 309 -4.96 -11.80 9.87
C PHE A 309 -4.21 -10.52 10.29
N TYR A 310 -4.71 -9.83 11.32
CA TYR A 310 -4.03 -8.68 11.91
C TYR A 310 -2.63 -9.05 12.43
N GLU A 311 -2.53 -10.09 13.25
CA GLU A 311 -1.25 -10.58 13.78
C GLU A 311 -0.31 -11.04 12.67
N LEU A 312 -0.82 -11.73 11.65
CA LEU A 312 -0.01 -12.12 10.49
C LEU A 312 0.58 -10.89 9.79
N THR A 313 -0.23 -9.85 9.62
CA THR A 313 0.19 -8.59 9.00
C THR A 313 1.21 -7.86 9.88
N GLU A 314 1.01 -7.80 11.19
CA GLU A 314 1.97 -7.23 12.15
C GLU A 314 3.30 -7.99 12.14
N ALA A 315 3.28 -9.33 12.06
CA ALA A 315 4.50 -10.15 11.98
C ALA A 315 5.29 -9.87 10.69
N VAL A 316 4.59 -9.68 9.55
CA VAL A 316 5.24 -9.27 8.30
C VAL A 316 5.82 -7.85 8.43
N CYS A 317 5.10 -6.91 9.05
CA CYS A 317 5.61 -5.58 9.32
C CYS A 317 6.84 -5.60 10.24
N TYR A 318 6.84 -6.40 11.31
CA TYR A 318 7.95 -6.56 12.24
C TYR A 318 9.25 -6.90 11.52
N SER A 319 9.18 -7.81 10.54
CA SER A 319 10.35 -8.26 9.77
C SER A 319 11.03 -7.17 8.93
N HIS A 320 10.31 -6.08 8.66
CA HIS A 320 10.78 -4.91 7.90
C HIS A 320 11.00 -3.69 8.79
N SER A 321 10.43 -3.68 9.99
CA SER A 321 10.70 -2.71 11.05
C SER A 321 12.06 -2.99 11.69
N THR A 322 12.65 -1.95 12.29
CA THR A 322 13.97 -2.06 12.92
C THR A 322 14.00 -1.37 14.28
N TRP A 323 14.72 -2.01 15.20
CA TRP A 323 14.84 -1.61 16.59
C TRP A 323 16.32 -1.51 16.98
N ARG A 324 16.64 -0.73 18.02
CA ARG A 324 17.96 -0.73 18.65
C ARG A 324 18.22 -2.09 19.30
N LEU A 325 19.47 -2.55 19.25
CA LEU A 325 19.94 -3.77 19.89
C LEU A 325 20.98 -3.44 20.98
N PRO A 326 21.00 -4.17 22.11
CA PRO A 326 20.03 -5.21 22.50
C PRO A 326 18.63 -4.62 22.74
N TYR A 327 17.58 -5.36 22.35
CA TYR A 327 16.21 -4.95 22.62
C TYR A 327 15.87 -5.30 24.08
N PRO A 328 15.25 -4.39 24.85
CA PRO A 328 15.17 -4.55 26.29
C PRO A 328 14.02 -5.45 26.79
N ALA A 329 13.07 -5.87 25.94
CA ALA A 329 11.89 -6.64 26.35
C ALA A 329 11.94 -8.10 25.89
N ASP A 330 11.57 -9.01 26.79
CA ASP A 330 11.50 -10.46 26.54
C ASP A 330 10.35 -10.82 25.56
N ASP A 331 9.24 -10.08 25.60
CA ASP A 331 8.04 -10.31 24.77
C ASP A 331 8.04 -9.52 23.44
N GLY A 332 9.12 -8.79 23.14
CA GLY A 332 9.22 -7.94 21.95
C GLY A 332 8.40 -6.64 22.03
N PRO A 333 8.28 -5.89 20.92
CA PRO A 333 7.56 -4.61 20.89
C PRO A 333 6.04 -4.79 20.87
N VAL A 334 5.32 -3.86 21.50
CA VAL A 334 3.84 -3.79 21.54
C VAL A 334 3.21 -3.30 20.22
N PHE A 335 4.03 -2.84 19.27
CA PHE A 335 3.62 -2.51 17.90
C PHE A 335 4.71 -2.88 16.90
N SER A 336 4.33 -3.31 15.71
CA SER A 336 5.27 -3.68 14.64
C SER A 336 5.11 -2.86 13.37
N SER A 337 4.04 -2.08 13.27
CA SER A 337 3.78 -1.14 12.17
C SER A 337 3.42 0.26 12.67
N ARG A 338 3.48 1.24 11.76
CA ARG A 338 3.03 2.60 12.07
C ARG A 338 1.51 2.68 12.30
N GLU A 339 0.72 1.88 11.59
CA GLU A 339 -0.74 1.83 11.75
C GLU A 339 -1.10 1.14 13.08
N GLY A 340 -0.39 0.06 13.46
CA GLY A 340 -0.53 -0.56 14.78
C GLY A 340 -0.25 0.40 15.93
N LEU A 341 0.84 1.18 15.83
CA LEU A 341 1.11 2.26 16.79
C LEU A 341 -0.01 3.32 16.81
N TYR A 342 -0.51 3.74 15.64
CA TYR A 342 -1.63 4.68 15.57
C TYR A 342 -2.86 4.17 16.31
N HIS A 343 -3.29 2.93 16.07
CA HIS A 343 -4.47 2.36 16.72
C HIS A 343 -4.29 2.26 18.23
N LEU A 344 -3.08 1.90 18.68
CA LEU A 344 -2.75 1.84 20.09
C LEU A 344 -2.85 3.24 20.74
N LEU A 345 -2.35 4.28 20.08
CA LEU A 345 -2.44 5.66 20.57
C LEU A 345 -3.91 6.14 20.63
N VAL A 346 -4.70 5.89 19.58
CA VAL A 346 -6.12 6.26 19.53
C VAL A 346 -6.91 5.54 20.61
N ARG A 347 -6.66 4.24 20.84
CA ARG A 347 -7.29 3.47 21.92
C ARG A 347 -6.99 4.02 23.31
N ASN A 348 -5.85 4.69 23.47
CA ASN A 348 -5.45 5.38 24.71
C ASN A 348 -5.93 6.84 24.77
N GLY A 349 -6.87 7.24 23.90
CA GLY A 349 -7.53 8.55 23.95
C GLY A 349 -6.82 9.68 23.19
N ILE A 350 -5.80 9.36 22.40
CA ILE A 350 -5.08 10.37 21.60
C ILE A 350 -5.90 10.64 20.31
N PRO A 351 -6.19 11.90 19.96
CA PRO A 351 -6.93 12.22 18.74
C PRO A 351 -6.22 11.70 17.48
N GLY A 352 -6.98 11.25 16.48
CA GLY A 352 -6.45 10.66 15.24
C GLY A 352 -5.34 11.49 14.56
N PRO A 353 -5.51 12.80 14.34
CA PRO A 353 -4.45 13.63 13.75
C PRO A 353 -3.16 13.65 14.58
N ASP A 354 -3.25 13.63 15.90
CA ASP A 354 -2.11 13.60 16.81
C ASP A 354 -1.43 12.22 16.82
N ALA A 355 -2.23 11.15 16.89
CA ALA A 355 -1.76 9.79 16.79
C ALA A 355 -1.01 9.54 15.46
N PHE A 356 -1.51 10.09 14.34
CA PHE A 356 -0.82 10.05 13.05
C PHE A 356 0.53 10.77 13.09
N ARG A 357 0.59 11.98 13.66
CA ARG A 357 1.83 12.75 13.79
C ARG A 357 2.86 12.02 14.63
N ILE A 358 2.45 11.46 15.77
CA ILE A 358 3.30 10.65 16.65
C ILE A 358 3.78 9.41 15.90
N ALA A 359 2.88 8.65 15.26
CA ALA A 359 3.25 7.43 14.53
C ALA A 359 4.24 7.70 13.39
N GLU A 360 4.06 8.79 12.63
CA GLU A 360 5.00 9.20 11.57
C GLU A 360 6.33 9.74 12.12
N PHE A 361 6.34 10.29 13.34
CA PHE A 361 7.57 10.69 14.03
C PHE A 361 8.36 9.47 14.49
N VAL A 362 7.72 8.54 15.19
CA VAL A 362 8.32 7.29 15.69
C VAL A 362 8.78 6.40 14.54
N ARG A 363 7.96 6.24 13.50
CA ARG A 363 8.30 5.45 12.30
C ARG A 363 9.63 5.85 11.68
N LYS A 364 10.03 7.12 11.76
CA LYS A 364 11.28 7.62 11.17
C LYS A 364 12.47 7.51 12.13
N GLY A 365 12.31 6.81 13.24
CA GLY A 365 13.31 6.66 14.30
C GLY A 365 13.59 7.94 15.07
N ARG A 366 12.72 8.96 14.97
CA ARG A 366 12.97 10.28 15.56
C ARG A 366 12.78 10.30 17.07
N ALA A 367 11.92 9.45 17.63
CA ALA A 367 11.81 9.29 19.08
C ALA A 367 13.09 8.69 19.68
N ALA A 368 13.77 7.82 18.92
CA ALA A 368 15.05 7.25 19.32
C ALA A 368 16.25 8.17 19.04
N ASP A 369 16.09 9.31 18.36
CA ASP A 369 17.19 10.20 17.98
C ASP A 369 17.48 11.21 19.12
N PRO A 370 18.68 11.19 19.74
CA PRO A 370 19.03 12.14 20.81
C PRO A 370 18.89 13.61 20.39
N ALA A 371 19.12 13.93 19.11
CA ALA A 371 18.99 15.29 18.59
C ALA A 371 17.54 15.79 18.53
N ARG A 372 16.56 14.88 18.65
CA ARG A 372 15.12 15.16 18.58
C ARG A 372 14.42 14.97 19.92
N ARG A 373 15.18 14.81 21.02
CA ARG A 373 14.63 14.57 22.36
C ARG A 373 13.65 15.64 22.81
N GLU A 374 13.92 16.91 22.54
CA GLU A 374 13.01 18.01 22.89
C GLU A 374 11.70 17.95 22.09
N GLU A 375 11.75 17.54 20.82
CA GLU A 375 10.54 17.34 20.01
C GLU A 375 9.72 16.15 20.52
N TRP A 376 10.39 15.07 20.92
CA TRP A 376 9.73 13.91 21.50
C TRP A 376 9.06 14.24 22.84
N GLN A 377 9.75 14.99 23.71
CA GLN A 377 9.22 15.40 25.01
C GLN A 377 7.92 16.19 24.88
N LYS A 378 7.77 17.03 23.84
CA LYS A 378 6.51 17.75 23.58
C LYS A 378 5.31 16.82 23.39
N TYR A 379 5.50 15.65 22.77
CA TYR A 379 4.43 14.67 22.64
C TYR A 379 4.12 13.98 23.97
N LEU A 380 5.15 13.64 24.75
CA LEU A 380 5.00 13.04 26.08
C LEU A 380 4.29 13.96 27.07
N ASP A 381 4.58 15.26 27.01
CA ASP A 381 3.95 16.26 27.88
C ASP A 381 2.50 16.55 27.46
N ALA A 382 2.20 16.47 26.16
CA ALA A 382 0.90 16.81 25.61
C ALA A 382 -0.11 15.65 25.64
N PHE A 383 0.35 14.40 25.60
CA PHE A 383 -0.51 13.23 25.42
C PHE A 383 -0.20 12.10 26.41
N PRO A 384 -1.22 11.35 26.86
CA PRO A 384 -1.03 10.23 27.79
C PRO A 384 -0.51 8.98 27.06
N ILE A 385 0.71 9.04 26.53
CA ILE A 385 1.35 7.91 25.83
C ILE A 385 1.76 6.86 26.89
N PRO A 386 1.29 5.60 26.78
CA PRO A 386 1.64 4.56 27.75
C PRO A 386 3.16 4.33 27.82
N GLU A 387 3.68 4.02 29.01
CA GLU A 387 5.12 3.86 29.21
C GLU A 387 5.72 2.72 28.36
N THR A 388 4.97 1.63 28.15
CA THR A 388 5.37 0.54 27.25
C THR A 388 5.53 1.02 25.81
N VAL A 389 4.58 1.82 25.32
CA VAL A 389 4.62 2.42 23.97
C VAL A 389 5.78 3.38 23.84
N ARG A 390 6.04 4.19 24.88
CA ARG A 390 7.17 5.11 24.93
C ARG A 390 8.50 4.36 24.85
N ALA A 391 8.69 3.33 25.67
CA ALA A 391 9.92 2.55 25.71
C ALA A 391 10.23 1.94 24.35
N ASP A 392 9.22 1.39 23.67
CA ASP A 392 9.37 0.84 22.34
C ASP A 392 9.66 1.94 21.31
N ALA A 393 8.94 3.07 21.36
CA ALA A 393 9.17 4.21 20.47
C ALA A 393 10.60 4.76 20.55
N GLU A 394 11.17 4.86 21.75
CA GLU A 394 12.54 5.31 22.00
C GLU A 394 13.61 4.29 21.56
N ASN A 395 13.21 3.04 21.34
CA ASN A 395 14.07 1.99 20.75
C ASN A 395 13.83 1.78 19.24
N CYS A 396 12.75 2.32 18.70
CA CYS A 396 12.40 2.16 17.29
C CYS A 396 13.31 2.98 16.38
N ARG A 397 13.87 2.34 15.34
CA ARG A 397 14.64 3.01 14.27
C ARG A 397 13.81 3.19 13.00
N TYR A 398 12.91 2.26 12.71
CA TYR A 398 12.03 2.35 11.57
C TYR A 398 10.79 1.47 11.74
N LEU A 399 9.60 1.98 11.39
CA LEU A 399 8.37 1.16 11.27
C LEU A 399 7.92 1.00 9.83
N TRP A 400 7.54 -0.23 9.49
CA TRP A 400 6.86 -0.51 8.23
C TRP A 400 5.38 -0.12 8.27
N SER A 401 4.74 -0.13 7.11
CA SER A 401 3.31 0.22 6.95
C SER A 401 2.48 -1.00 6.61
N GLN A 402 1.34 -1.16 7.29
CA GLN A 402 0.33 -2.16 6.97
C GLN A 402 -0.25 -1.92 5.57
N ALA A 403 -0.58 -0.66 5.22
CA ALA A 403 -1.10 -0.31 3.89
C ALA A 403 -0.16 -0.73 2.73
N VAL A 404 1.15 -0.82 2.98
CA VAL A 404 2.13 -1.30 1.98
C VAL A 404 2.12 -2.83 1.88
N VAL A 405 1.89 -3.52 2.99
CA VAL A 405 2.02 -4.98 3.11
C VAL A 405 0.72 -5.70 2.76
N LEU A 406 -0.42 -5.13 3.13
CA LEU A 406 -1.74 -5.73 2.99
C LEU A 406 -2.05 -6.25 1.58
N PRO A 407 -1.81 -5.51 0.47
CA PRO A 407 -2.07 -6.05 -0.86
C PRO A 407 -1.28 -7.34 -1.15
N THR A 408 -0.05 -7.42 -0.64
CA THR A 408 0.77 -8.62 -0.80
C THR A 408 0.20 -9.76 0.04
N VAL A 409 -0.13 -9.49 1.31
CA VAL A 409 -0.73 -10.46 2.26
C VAL A 409 -2.02 -11.04 1.72
N THR A 410 -2.94 -10.18 1.25
CA THR A 410 -4.19 -10.61 0.63
C THR A 410 -3.96 -11.46 -0.61
N ASP A 411 -3.03 -11.08 -1.50
CA ASP A 411 -2.73 -11.83 -2.72
C ASP A 411 -2.14 -13.23 -2.43
N ALA A 412 -1.20 -13.31 -1.49
CA ALA A 412 -0.58 -14.56 -1.10
C ALA A 412 -1.58 -15.52 -0.44
N ILE A 413 -2.49 -15.01 0.38
CA ILE A 413 -3.55 -15.80 1.01
C ILE A 413 -4.55 -16.27 -0.05
N ALA A 414 -4.99 -15.40 -0.95
CA ALA A 414 -5.86 -15.79 -2.07
C ALA A 414 -5.21 -16.88 -2.94
N SER A 415 -3.88 -16.83 -3.12
CA SER A 415 -3.13 -17.87 -3.82
C SER A 415 -3.00 -19.17 -3.01
N ALA A 416 -2.82 -19.09 -1.70
CA ALA A 416 -2.74 -20.26 -0.80
C ALA A 416 -4.09 -20.98 -0.64
N GLY A 417 -5.19 -20.22 -0.63
CA GLY A 417 -6.57 -20.69 -0.52
C GLY A 417 -7.11 -21.43 -1.76
N ARG A 418 -6.38 -21.44 -2.88
CA ARG A 418 -6.73 -22.28 -4.04
C ARG A 418 -6.64 -23.75 -3.64
N ARG A 419 -7.78 -24.42 -3.46
CA ARG A 419 -7.85 -25.86 -3.69
C ARG A 419 -7.39 -26.07 -5.14
N LYS A 420 -6.34 -26.89 -5.35
CA LYS A 420 -6.12 -27.49 -6.67
C LYS A 420 -7.41 -28.25 -6.97
N ILE A 421 -8.19 -27.79 -7.95
CA ILE A 421 -9.29 -28.57 -8.53
C ILE A 421 -8.68 -29.56 -9.50
#